data_AF-A0A8T5UJZ9-F1
#
_entry.id   AF-A0A8T5UJZ9-F1
#
_cell.length_a   1.000
_cell.length_b   1.000
_cell.length_c   1.000
_cell.angle_alpha   90.00
_cell.angle_beta   90.00
_cell.angle_gamma   90.00
#
_symmetry.space_group_name_H-M   'P 1'
#
loop_
_entity.id
_entity.type
_entity.pdbx_description
1 polymer ?
#
loop_
_entity_poly.entity_id
_entity_poly.type
_entity_poly.pdbx_seq_one_letter_code
_entity_poly.pdbx_strand_id
1 'polypeptide(L)'
;LMAPLYVACFSDKELFDLAQANLGLLPGCEDLFKYLHRDWNIFVISTSYTQFAHNVTSALNISKDHVYCTKLNIQQLKKGLTNIDDTLNVLVKEIFQKYLDNKKKLDYVIEDLNNFFWKGDESEYVKVMNQVEVRGGKRKELAIEDISKRTGVPISNMIALGDSITDINMLQRLKDEEGIAVSFNGNRYTTERANIAITTPNNLGVLPIFESKDNIEKFLD
;
A
#
# COMPACT_ATOMS: atom_id res chain seq x y z
N LEU A 1 5.53 10.46 5.84
CA LEU A 1 4.90 11.01 7.06
C LEU A 1 5.01 10.09 8.27
N MET A 2 4.43 8.88 8.27
CA MET A 2 4.39 8.05 9.48
C MET A 2 5.66 7.23 9.76
N ALA A 3 6.51 6.99 8.76
CA ALA A 3 7.69 6.13 8.92
C ALA A 3 8.59 6.49 10.12
N PRO A 4 8.89 7.79 10.39
CA PRO A 4 9.76 8.14 11.52
C PRO A 4 9.15 7.81 12.90
N LEU A 5 7.82 7.83 13.05
CA LEU A 5 7.17 7.34 14.28
C LEU A 5 7.49 5.86 14.53
N TYR A 6 7.41 5.03 13.49
CA TYR A 6 7.75 3.62 13.62
C TYR A 6 9.24 3.43 13.89
N VAL A 7 10.09 4.22 13.24
CA VAL A 7 11.53 4.20 13.48
C VAL A 7 11.84 4.58 14.93
N ALA A 8 11.23 5.61 15.50
CA ALA A 8 11.47 5.99 16.89
C ALA A 8 11.00 4.91 17.88
N CYS A 9 9.80 4.38 17.68
CA CYS A 9 9.12 3.55 18.70
C CYS A 9 9.40 2.04 18.62
N PHE A 10 9.90 1.52 17.50
CA PHE A 10 10.01 0.07 17.29
C PHE A 10 11.39 -0.34 16.77
N SER A 11 11.65 -1.64 16.80
CA SER A 11 12.64 -2.35 15.99
C SER A 11 11.97 -3.07 14.83
N ASP A 12 12.76 -3.51 13.83
CA ASP A 12 12.24 -4.32 12.72
C ASP A 12 11.56 -5.61 13.21
N LYS A 13 12.12 -6.24 14.25
CA LYS A 13 11.57 -7.46 14.86
C LYS A 13 10.23 -7.19 15.54
N GLU A 14 10.14 -6.16 16.38
CA GLU A 14 8.89 -5.83 17.07
C GLU A 14 7.77 -5.48 16.10
N LEU A 15 8.08 -4.72 15.04
CA LEU A 15 7.08 -4.36 14.04
C LEU A 15 6.63 -5.59 13.21
N PHE A 16 7.54 -6.53 12.96
CA PHE A 16 7.21 -7.81 12.33
C PHE A 16 6.31 -8.67 13.23
N ASP A 17 6.68 -8.85 14.50
CA ASP A 17 5.93 -9.66 15.46
C ASP A 17 4.54 -9.04 15.72
N LEU A 18 4.44 -7.70 15.77
CA LEU A 18 3.17 -6.99 15.88
C LEU A 18 2.27 -7.21 14.65
N ALA A 19 2.84 -7.15 13.45
CA ALA A 19 2.10 -7.42 12.21
C ALA A 19 1.60 -8.87 12.15
N GLN A 20 2.42 -9.82 12.61
CA GLN A 20 2.04 -11.23 12.67
C GLN A 20 0.89 -11.47 13.67
N ALA A 21 0.96 -10.86 14.84
CA ALA A 21 -0.04 -11.03 15.90
C ALA A 21 -1.42 -10.41 15.56
N ASN A 22 -1.46 -9.44 14.64
CA ASN A 22 -2.68 -8.72 14.25
C ASN A 22 -3.07 -8.99 12.79
N LEU A 23 -2.61 -10.11 12.23
CA LEU A 23 -2.91 -10.44 10.85
C LEU A 23 -4.41 -10.70 10.66
N GLY A 24 -5.03 -9.92 9.77
CA GLY A 24 -6.42 -10.09 9.36
C GLY A 24 -6.51 -10.25 7.84
N LEU A 25 -7.18 -11.30 7.39
CA LEU A 25 -7.51 -11.52 5.98
C LEU A 25 -9.01 -11.28 5.78
N LEU A 26 -9.37 -10.73 4.61
CA LEU A 26 -10.77 -10.67 4.22
C LEU A 26 -11.35 -12.09 4.08
N PRO A 27 -12.65 -12.30 4.39
CA PRO A 27 -13.30 -13.57 4.17
C PRO A 27 -13.07 -14.08 2.74
N GLY A 28 -12.79 -15.38 2.57
CA GLY A 28 -12.55 -16.02 1.29
C GLY A 28 -11.21 -15.70 0.60
N CYS A 29 -10.33 -14.91 1.22
CA CYS A 29 -8.97 -14.72 0.70
C CYS A 29 -8.21 -16.05 0.54
N GLU A 30 -8.18 -16.87 1.59
CA GLU A 30 -7.42 -18.13 1.52
C GLU A 30 -7.94 -19.06 0.42
N ASP A 31 -9.28 -19.15 0.27
CA ASP A 31 -9.87 -19.98 -0.77
C ASP A 31 -9.60 -19.42 -2.16
N LEU A 32 -9.78 -18.11 -2.38
CA LEU A 32 -9.43 -17.47 -3.63
C LEU A 32 -7.97 -17.78 -4.02
N PHE A 33 -7.02 -17.61 -3.10
CA PHE A 33 -5.61 -17.82 -3.41
C PHE A 33 -5.29 -19.31 -3.67
N LYS A 34 -5.97 -20.27 -3.03
CA LYS A 34 -5.86 -21.70 -3.40
C LYS A 34 -6.26 -21.97 -4.86
N TYR A 35 -7.24 -21.24 -5.38
CA TYR A 35 -7.61 -21.31 -6.80
C TYR A 35 -6.57 -20.60 -7.68
N LEU A 36 -6.21 -19.37 -7.33
CA LEU A 36 -5.29 -18.57 -8.15
C LEU A 36 -3.91 -19.22 -8.29
N HIS A 37 -3.38 -19.86 -7.24
CA HIS A 37 -2.07 -20.52 -7.28
C HIS A 37 -1.94 -21.66 -8.31
N ARG A 38 -3.06 -22.14 -8.87
CA ARG A 38 -3.03 -23.22 -9.89
C ARG A 38 -2.55 -22.70 -11.24
N ASP A 39 -3.07 -21.55 -11.65
CA ASP A 39 -2.97 -21.08 -13.03
C ASP A 39 -2.44 -19.63 -13.13
N TRP A 40 -2.30 -18.92 -12.00
CA TRP A 40 -1.92 -17.52 -11.97
C TRP A 40 -0.58 -17.27 -11.31
N ASN A 41 0.20 -16.38 -11.94
CA ASN A 41 1.35 -15.79 -11.30
C ASN A 41 0.93 -14.54 -10.51
N ILE A 42 0.97 -14.63 -9.18
CA ILE A 42 0.36 -13.63 -8.29
C ILE A 42 1.41 -12.66 -7.74
N PHE A 43 1.13 -11.36 -7.88
CA PHE A 43 1.95 -10.27 -7.36
C PHE A 43 1.15 -9.37 -6.42
N VAL A 44 1.83 -8.79 -5.41
CA VAL A 44 1.23 -7.83 -4.48
C VAL A 44 1.99 -6.52 -4.54
N ILE A 45 1.26 -5.42 -4.76
CA ILE A 45 1.81 -4.06 -4.81
C ILE A 45 1.12 -3.21 -3.73
N SER A 46 1.84 -2.93 -2.64
CA SER A 46 1.28 -2.30 -1.44
C SER A 46 2.05 -1.06 -1.01
N THR A 47 1.34 -0.06 -0.47
CA THR A 47 1.95 1.08 0.22
C THR A 47 2.48 0.70 1.61
N SER A 48 2.07 -0.45 2.15
CA SER A 48 2.46 -0.94 3.46
C SER A 48 3.96 -1.19 3.57
N TYR A 49 4.47 -1.19 4.80
CA TYR A 49 5.87 -1.49 5.07
C TYR A 49 6.18 -2.98 4.92
N THR A 50 7.44 -3.29 4.63
CA THR A 50 7.98 -4.65 4.44
C THR A 50 7.54 -5.64 5.52
N GLN A 51 7.51 -5.22 6.79
CA GLN A 51 7.14 -6.05 7.93
C GLN A 51 5.68 -6.54 7.84
N PHE A 52 4.75 -5.65 7.50
CA PHE A 52 3.34 -6.01 7.36
C PHE A 52 3.07 -6.72 6.03
N ALA A 53 3.57 -6.17 4.93
CA ALA A 53 3.35 -6.72 3.60
C ALA A 53 3.81 -8.18 3.52
N HIS A 54 4.99 -8.51 4.04
CA HIS A 54 5.49 -9.88 4.01
C HIS A 54 4.76 -10.84 4.95
N ASN A 55 4.22 -10.37 6.07
CA ASN A 55 3.37 -11.20 6.93
C ASN A 55 2.08 -11.62 6.20
N VAL A 56 1.40 -10.66 5.58
CA VAL A 56 0.17 -10.92 4.80
C VAL A 56 0.44 -11.86 3.63
N THR A 57 1.49 -11.59 2.85
CA THR A 57 1.79 -12.38 1.65
C THR A 57 2.28 -13.77 2.00
N SER A 58 3.02 -13.93 3.10
CA SER A 58 3.45 -15.24 3.59
C SER A 58 2.26 -16.11 4.00
N ALA A 59 1.24 -15.53 4.64
CA ALA A 59 0.02 -16.27 5.02
C ALA A 59 -0.78 -16.76 3.80
N LEU A 60 -0.60 -16.10 2.65
CA LEU A 60 -1.23 -16.45 1.36
C LEU A 60 -0.29 -17.26 0.44
N ASN A 61 0.85 -17.74 0.93
CA ASN A 61 1.86 -18.48 0.17
C ASN A 61 2.39 -17.72 -1.08
N ILE A 62 2.53 -16.40 -0.99
CA ILE A 62 3.12 -15.57 -2.04
C ILE A 62 4.59 -15.30 -1.71
N SER A 63 5.48 -15.58 -2.65
CA SER A 63 6.92 -15.38 -2.46
C SER A 63 7.29 -13.90 -2.32
N LYS A 64 8.33 -13.61 -1.53
CA LYS A 64 8.77 -12.22 -1.26
C LYS A 64 9.20 -11.47 -2.51
N ASP A 65 9.72 -12.15 -3.53
CA ASP A 65 10.12 -11.55 -4.80
C ASP A 65 8.92 -11.12 -5.67
N HIS A 66 7.70 -11.55 -5.32
CA HIS A 66 6.45 -11.09 -5.92
C HIS A 66 5.80 -9.94 -5.16
N VAL A 67 6.49 -9.35 -4.18
CA VAL A 67 5.94 -8.30 -3.31
C VAL A 67 6.67 -6.97 -3.52
N TYR A 68 5.95 -6.00 -4.07
CA TYR A 68 6.39 -4.61 -4.20
C TYR A 68 5.78 -3.80 -3.06
N CYS A 69 6.59 -3.40 -2.07
CA CYS A 69 6.12 -2.68 -0.89
C CYS A 69 7.03 -1.52 -0.51
N THR A 70 6.59 -0.68 0.43
CA THR A 70 7.43 0.41 0.97
C THR A 70 8.52 -0.20 1.82
N LYS A 71 9.79 -0.07 1.38
CA LYS A 71 10.92 -0.58 2.14
C LYS A 71 11.12 0.25 3.41
N LEU A 72 11.11 -0.41 4.56
CA LEU A 72 11.39 0.20 5.84
C LEU A 72 12.39 -0.68 6.58
N ASN A 73 13.62 -0.20 6.72
CA ASN A 73 14.67 -0.84 7.52
C ASN A 73 14.93 0.06 8.73
N ILE A 74 14.30 -0.26 9.85
CA ILE A 74 14.36 0.58 11.05
C ILE A 74 15.80 0.62 11.58
N GLN A 75 16.49 -0.52 11.63
CA GLN A 75 17.87 -0.59 12.09
C GLN A 75 18.80 0.33 11.29
N GLN A 76 18.64 0.38 9.96
CA GLN A 76 19.42 1.24 9.09
C GLN A 76 19.05 2.72 9.27
N LEU A 77 17.76 3.03 9.32
CA LEU A 77 17.28 4.41 9.47
C LEU A 77 17.63 5.02 10.84
N LYS A 78 17.80 4.19 11.87
CA LYS A 78 18.30 4.62 13.18
C LYS A 78 19.77 5.02 13.18
N LYS A 79 20.57 4.59 12.19
CA LYS A 79 22.01 4.90 12.18
C LYS A 79 22.21 6.40 11.97
N GLY A 80 22.87 7.04 12.94
CA GLY A 80 23.18 8.46 12.88
C GLY A 80 22.04 9.38 13.35
N LEU A 81 20.96 8.82 13.91
CA LEU A 81 19.97 9.60 14.64
C LEU A 81 20.47 9.86 16.06
N THR A 82 20.34 11.10 16.51
CA THR A 82 20.78 11.58 17.82
C THR A 82 19.66 12.23 18.62
N ASN A 83 18.61 12.73 17.96
CA ASN A 83 17.54 13.52 18.58
C ASN A 83 16.14 13.28 17.96
N ILE A 84 15.92 12.15 17.29
CA ILE A 84 14.60 11.82 16.72
C ILE A 84 13.48 11.86 17.77
N ASP A 85 13.75 11.48 19.02
CA ASP A 85 12.77 11.53 20.12
C ASP A 85 12.36 12.97 20.47
N ASP A 86 13.29 13.92 20.45
CA ASP A 86 13.01 15.33 20.70
C ASP A 86 12.14 15.92 19.59
N THR A 87 12.50 15.62 18.34
CA THR A 87 11.70 16.04 17.19
C THR A 87 10.31 15.41 17.21
N LEU A 88 10.21 14.14 17.63
CA LEU A 88 8.94 13.45 17.80
C LEU A 88 8.10 14.07 18.91
N ASN A 89 8.72 14.49 20.01
CA ASN A 89 8.05 15.18 21.10
C ASN A 89 7.38 16.48 20.63
N VAL A 90 8.02 17.27 19.77
CA VAL A 90 7.39 18.46 19.17
C VAL A 90 6.11 18.08 18.41
N LEU A 91 6.18 17.08 17.54
CA LEU A 91 5.00 16.64 16.78
C LEU A 91 3.87 16.13 17.68
N VAL A 92 4.20 15.28 18.65
CA VAL A 92 3.20 14.56 19.46
C VAL A 92 2.71 15.40 20.64
N LYS A 93 3.62 15.95 21.44
CA LYS A 93 3.29 16.65 22.69
C LYS A 93 2.93 18.11 22.50
N GLU A 94 3.31 18.72 21.37
CA GLU A 94 2.95 20.12 21.09
C GLU A 94 1.89 20.18 20.00
N ILE A 95 2.20 19.73 18.78
CA ILE A 95 1.30 19.93 17.62
C ILE A 95 0.03 19.07 17.76
N PHE A 96 0.16 17.77 18.02
CA PHE A 96 -1.01 16.90 18.17
C PHE A 96 -1.77 17.19 19.47
N GLN A 97 -1.10 17.55 20.56
CA GLN A 97 -1.79 17.97 21.78
C GLN A 97 -2.61 19.24 21.54
N LYS A 98 -2.06 20.25 20.86
CA LYS A 98 -2.78 21.46 20.45
C LYS A 98 -3.99 21.13 19.58
N TYR A 99 -3.89 20.15 18.67
CA TYR A 99 -5.02 19.68 17.88
C TYR A 99 -6.14 19.10 18.75
N LEU A 100 -5.79 18.29 19.77
CA LEU A 100 -6.74 17.71 20.71
C LEU A 100 -7.40 18.78 21.59
N ASP A 101 -6.61 19.68 22.17
CA ASP A 101 -7.09 20.76 23.04
C ASP A 101 -8.06 21.70 22.31
N ASN A 102 -7.88 21.87 21.00
CA ASN A 102 -8.74 22.68 20.13
C ASN A 102 -9.86 21.86 19.45
N LYS A 103 -10.35 20.81 20.11
CA LYS A 103 -11.50 19.99 19.66
C LYS A 103 -11.31 19.42 18.26
N LYS A 104 -10.08 19.01 17.92
CA LYS A 104 -9.74 18.37 16.64
C LYS A 104 -9.99 19.27 15.43
N LYS A 105 -9.87 20.59 15.60
CA LYS A 105 -9.96 21.56 14.49
C LYS A 105 -8.60 21.77 13.84
N LEU A 106 -8.51 21.45 12.55
CA LEU A 106 -7.26 21.48 11.78
C LEU A 106 -6.67 22.90 11.65
N ASP A 107 -7.52 23.92 11.55
CA ASP A 107 -7.09 25.33 11.38
C ASP A 107 -6.14 25.81 12.48
N TYR A 108 -6.18 25.21 13.68
CA TYR A 108 -5.30 25.58 14.79
C TYR A 108 -3.88 25.03 14.67
N VAL A 109 -3.67 24.01 13.84
CA VAL A 109 -2.38 23.28 13.76
C VAL A 109 -1.86 23.15 12.34
N ILE A 110 -2.63 23.55 11.32
CA ILE A 110 -2.24 23.37 9.92
C ILE A 110 -0.91 24.06 9.60
N GLU A 111 -0.68 25.26 10.14
CA GLU A 111 0.57 25.98 9.92
C GLU A 111 1.72 25.38 10.73
N ASP A 112 1.47 24.88 11.94
CA ASP A 112 2.48 24.15 12.73
C ASP A 112 2.92 22.88 11.99
N LEU A 113 1.97 22.13 11.40
CA LEU A 113 2.25 20.96 10.58
C LEU A 113 3.03 21.36 9.31
N ASN A 114 2.64 22.44 8.64
CA ASN A 114 3.38 22.94 7.47
C ASN A 114 4.81 23.33 7.82
N ASN A 115 5.01 24.00 8.96
CA ASN A 115 6.34 24.36 9.44
C ASN A 115 7.15 23.11 9.79
N PHE A 116 6.56 22.16 10.49
CA PHE A 116 7.23 20.93 10.89
C PHE A 116 7.65 20.06 9.71
N PHE A 117 6.78 19.88 8.70
CA PHE A 117 7.04 18.96 7.60
C PHE A 117 7.68 19.60 6.38
N TRP A 118 7.38 20.86 6.07
CA TRP A 118 7.62 21.43 4.73
C TRP A 118 8.41 22.74 4.70
N LYS A 119 8.19 23.66 5.66
CA LYS A 119 8.76 25.02 5.61
C LYS A 119 9.94 25.25 6.54
N GLY A 120 9.99 24.54 7.67
CA GLY A 120 11.03 24.72 8.68
C GLY A 120 12.34 24.00 8.34
N ASP A 121 13.30 24.09 9.25
CA ASP A 121 14.57 23.38 9.12
C ASP A 121 14.38 21.86 9.11
N GLU A 122 15.24 21.17 8.36
CA GLU A 122 15.15 19.71 8.22
C GLU A 122 15.55 19.00 9.53
N SER A 123 14.53 18.67 10.31
CA SER A 123 14.67 17.89 11.54
C SER A 123 15.01 16.42 11.28
N GLU A 124 15.47 15.68 12.29
CA GLU A 124 15.74 14.24 12.13
C GLU A 124 14.50 13.43 11.72
N TYR A 125 13.32 13.85 12.20
CA TYR A 125 12.04 13.26 11.75
C TYR A 125 11.86 13.43 10.24
N VAL A 126 12.07 14.65 9.72
CA VAL A 126 11.94 14.94 8.29
C VAL A 126 13.02 14.22 7.48
N LYS A 127 14.26 14.12 7.99
CA LYS A 127 15.33 13.34 7.35
C LYS A 127 14.95 11.87 7.18
N VAL A 128 14.43 11.23 8.23
CA VAL A 128 13.97 9.83 8.13
C VAL A 128 12.78 9.72 7.19
N MET A 129 11.85 10.67 7.23
CA MET A 129 10.71 10.70 6.32
C MET A 129 11.15 10.73 4.85
N ASN A 130 12.12 11.58 4.52
CA ASN A 130 12.61 11.79 3.16
C ASN A 130 13.42 10.58 2.63
N GLN A 131 14.03 9.79 3.52
CA GLN A 131 14.74 8.57 3.16
C GLN A 131 13.81 7.39 2.81
N VAL A 132 12.52 7.44 3.21
CA VAL A 132 11.58 6.33 2.99
C VAL A 132 10.81 6.53 1.69
N GLU A 133 11.12 5.69 0.70
CA GLU A 133 10.44 5.71 -0.59
C GLU A 133 9.10 4.96 -0.56
N VAL A 134 7.99 5.71 -0.50
CA VAL A 134 6.64 5.16 -0.44
C VAL A 134 6.21 4.56 -1.77
N ARG A 135 5.75 3.31 -1.73
CA ARG A 135 5.30 2.51 -2.88
C ARG A 135 3.80 2.73 -3.22
N GLY A 136 3.44 3.97 -3.56
CA GLY A 136 2.07 4.34 -3.95
C GLY A 136 2.00 5.10 -5.28
N GLY A 137 0.78 5.26 -5.82
CA GLY A 137 0.51 6.07 -7.02
C GLY A 137 1.29 5.61 -8.23
N LYS A 138 2.02 6.54 -8.88
CA LYS A 138 2.87 6.24 -10.05
C LYS A 138 3.85 5.09 -9.82
N ARG A 139 4.35 4.89 -8.59
CA ARG A 139 5.23 3.74 -8.34
C ARG A 139 4.49 2.42 -8.53
N LYS A 140 3.20 2.30 -8.16
CA LYS A 140 2.41 1.08 -8.39
C LYS A 140 2.31 0.74 -9.88
N GLU A 141 2.08 1.75 -10.73
CA GLU A 141 2.15 1.61 -12.19
C GLU A 141 3.52 1.06 -12.64
N LEU A 142 4.63 1.64 -12.15
CA LEU A 142 5.97 1.15 -12.46
C LEU A 142 6.23 -0.29 -11.99
N ALA A 143 5.51 -0.82 -10.98
CA ALA A 143 5.59 -2.26 -10.70
C ALA A 143 4.95 -3.10 -11.79
N ILE A 144 3.79 -2.70 -12.33
CA ILE A 144 3.16 -3.45 -13.41
C ILE A 144 4.08 -3.51 -14.62
N GLU A 145 4.73 -2.40 -14.97
CA GLU A 145 5.72 -2.38 -16.04
C GLU A 145 6.91 -3.32 -15.76
N ASP A 146 7.43 -3.30 -14.53
CA ASP A 146 8.51 -4.21 -14.11
C ASP A 146 8.08 -5.67 -14.14
N ILE A 147 6.89 -6.00 -13.62
CA ILE A 147 6.31 -7.34 -13.64
C ILE A 147 6.15 -7.83 -15.08
N SER A 148 5.62 -6.99 -15.98
CA SER A 148 5.46 -7.32 -17.40
C SER A 148 6.80 -7.63 -18.06
N LYS A 149 7.81 -6.78 -17.85
CA LYS A 149 9.18 -6.99 -18.36
C LYS A 149 9.80 -8.28 -17.81
N ARG A 150 9.61 -8.54 -16.51
CA ARG A 150 10.26 -9.65 -15.80
C ARG A 150 9.62 -11.01 -16.08
N THR A 151 8.32 -11.03 -16.35
CA THR A 151 7.56 -12.25 -16.64
C THR A 151 7.39 -12.51 -18.13
N GLY A 152 7.58 -11.50 -18.98
CA GLY A 152 7.27 -11.55 -20.41
C GLY A 152 5.77 -11.50 -20.71
N VAL A 153 4.91 -11.37 -19.70
CA VAL A 153 3.46 -11.27 -19.87
C VAL A 153 3.10 -9.83 -20.23
N PRO A 154 2.39 -9.56 -21.35
CA PRO A 154 1.96 -8.21 -21.69
C PRO A 154 0.89 -7.71 -20.71
N ILE A 155 0.82 -6.39 -20.48
CA ILE A 155 -0.13 -5.78 -19.54
C ILE A 155 -1.58 -6.09 -19.92
N SER A 156 -1.88 -6.18 -21.22
CA SER A 156 -3.19 -6.61 -21.76
C SER A 156 -3.64 -7.98 -21.26
N ASN A 157 -2.70 -8.85 -20.86
CA ASN A 157 -2.98 -10.18 -20.34
C ASN A 157 -3.04 -10.24 -18.80
N MET A 158 -2.98 -9.10 -18.11
CA MET A 158 -2.98 -9.00 -16.65
C MET A 158 -4.33 -8.61 -16.07
N ILE A 159 -4.54 -9.00 -14.82
CA ILE A 159 -5.64 -8.53 -13.97
C ILE A 159 -5.03 -7.80 -12.77
N ALA A 160 -5.46 -6.58 -12.48
CA ALA A 160 -5.08 -5.85 -11.26
C ALA A 160 -6.31 -5.37 -10.48
N LEU A 161 -6.24 -5.50 -9.17
CA LEU A 161 -7.27 -5.06 -8.23
C LEU A 161 -6.73 -3.88 -7.41
N GLY A 162 -7.57 -2.87 -7.19
CA GLY A 162 -7.28 -1.74 -6.31
C GLY A 162 -8.55 -1.11 -5.76
N ASP A 163 -8.45 -0.43 -4.63
CA ASP A 163 -9.59 0.11 -3.87
C ASP A 163 -9.48 1.62 -3.62
N SER A 164 -8.27 2.17 -3.73
CA SER A 164 -7.94 3.48 -3.19
C SER A 164 -7.29 4.42 -4.22
N ILE A 165 -7.13 5.68 -3.80
CA ILE A 165 -6.42 6.70 -4.58
C ILE A 165 -4.97 6.28 -4.92
N THR A 166 -4.36 5.39 -4.14
CA THR A 166 -2.97 4.96 -4.38
C THR A 166 -2.83 3.97 -5.54
N ASP A 167 -3.94 3.45 -6.05
CA ASP A 167 -4.02 2.43 -7.09
C ASP A 167 -4.38 3.01 -8.47
N ILE A 168 -4.80 4.27 -8.53
CA ILE A 168 -5.39 4.88 -9.73
C ILE A 168 -4.47 4.83 -10.96
N ASN A 169 -3.17 5.04 -10.77
CA ASN A 169 -2.21 5.00 -11.88
C ASN A 169 -2.01 3.57 -12.39
N MET A 170 -2.00 2.59 -11.48
CA MET A 170 -1.88 1.17 -11.81
C MET A 170 -3.12 0.70 -12.58
N LEU A 171 -4.32 1.02 -12.08
CA LEU A 171 -5.58 0.66 -12.72
C LEU A 171 -5.74 1.34 -14.08
N GLN A 172 -5.46 2.64 -14.17
CA GLN A 172 -5.49 3.37 -15.44
C GLN A 172 -4.53 2.75 -16.45
N ARG A 173 -3.31 2.38 -16.02
CA ARG A 173 -2.34 1.77 -16.93
C ARG A 173 -2.82 0.43 -17.49
N LEU A 174 -3.44 -0.42 -16.67
CA LEU A 174 -4.02 -1.67 -17.18
C LEU A 174 -5.15 -1.36 -18.16
N LYS A 175 -6.05 -0.43 -17.81
CA LYS A 175 -7.17 -0.03 -18.66
C LYS A 175 -6.72 0.51 -20.03
N ASP A 176 -5.67 1.34 -20.05
CA ASP A 176 -5.10 1.91 -21.28
C ASP A 176 -4.44 0.86 -22.18
N GLU A 177 -3.99 -0.25 -21.60
CA GLU A 177 -3.36 -1.38 -22.29
C GLU A 177 -4.34 -2.54 -22.53
N GLU A 178 -5.64 -2.29 -22.41
CA GLU A 178 -6.70 -3.30 -22.59
C GLU A 178 -6.63 -4.50 -21.63
N GLY A 179 -5.89 -4.38 -20.53
CA GLY A 179 -5.89 -5.34 -19.42
C GLY A 179 -7.13 -5.19 -18.53
N ILE A 180 -7.32 -6.11 -17.59
CA ILE A 180 -8.48 -6.06 -16.68
C ILE A 180 -8.11 -5.26 -15.42
N ALA A 181 -8.68 -4.07 -15.29
CA ALA A 181 -8.51 -3.18 -14.15
C ALA A 181 -9.77 -3.23 -13.29
N VAL A 182 -9.65 -3.78 -12.08
CA VAL A 182 -10.77 -3.99 -11.16
C VAL A 182 -10.72 -2.99 -10.00
N SER A 183 -11.78 -2.20 -9.86
CA SER A 183 -12.07 -1.43 -8.65
C SER A 183 -12.77 -2.34 -7.63
N PHE A 184 -12.01 -2.89 -6.66
CA PHE A 184 -12.50 -3.85 -5.67
C PHE A 184 -12.90 -3.14 -4.38
N ASN A 185 -14.21 -3.15 -4.05
CA ASN A 185 -14.79 -2.37 -2.95
C ASN A 185 -14.30 -0.90 -2.95
N GLY A 186 -13.98 -0.39 -4.14
CA GLY A 186 -13.25 0.84 -4.31
C GLY A 186 -14.12 2.09 -4.22
N ASN A 187 -13.46 3.23 -4.09
CA ASN A 187 -14.13 4.54 -4.04
C ASN A 187 -14.22 5.18 -5.44
N ARG A 188 -14.78 6.41 -5.50
CA ARG A 188 -14.92 7.17 -6.76
C ARG A 188 -13.62 7.29 -7.58
N TYR A 189 -12.46 7.29 -6.93
CA TYR A 189 -11.18 7.47 -7.59
C TYR A 189 -10.77 6.24 -8.40
N THR A 190 -11.09 5.03 -7.92
CA THR A 190 -10.77 3.79 -8.64
C THR A 190 -11.80 3.44 -9.69
N THR A 191 -13.08 3.73 -9.46
CA THR A 191 -14.16 3.42 -10.43
C THR A 191 -13.97 4.12 -11.77
N GLU A 192 -13.48 5.35 -11.79
CA GLU A 192 -13.20 6.08 -13.04
C GLU A 192 -12.01 5.51 -13.83
N ARG A 193 -11.11 4.81 -13.13
CA ARG A 193 -9.79 4.36 -13.62
C ARG A 193 -9.75 2.85 -13.89
N ALA A 194 -10.82 2.15 -13.56
CA ALA A 194 -11.03 0.73 -13.80
C ALA A 194 -11.95 0.51 -15.02
N ASN A 195 -11.98 -0.72 -15.55
CA ASN A 195 -12.99 -1.17 -16.51
C ASN A 195 -14.05 -2.08 -15.86
N ILE A 196 -13.77 -2.62 -14.66
CA ILE A 196 -14.71 -3.43 -13.89
C ILE A 196 -14.76 -2.91 -12.45
N ALA A 197 -15.94 -2.91 -11.83
CA ALA A 197 -16.11 -2.65 -10.41
C ALA A 197 -16.77 -3.86 -9.74
N ILE A 198 -16.21 -4.31 -8.61
CA ILE A 198 -16.74 -5.45 -7.84
C ILE A 198 -16.96 -4.97 -6.41
N THR A 199 -18.15 -5.24 -5.87
CA THR A 199 -18.47 -4.98 -4.47
C THR A 199 -18.90 -6.28 -3.80
N THR A 200 -18.13 -6.73 -2.81
CA THR A 200 -18.39 -7.98 -2.09
C THR A 200 -17.73 -7.98 -0.70
N PRO A 201 -18.40 -8.52 0.33
CA PRO A 201 -17.78 -8.71 1.65
C PRO A 201 -16.84 -9.93 1.70
N ASN A 202 -16.82 -10.74 0.64
CA ASN A 202 -16.03 -11.96 0.54
C ASN A 202 -15.16 -11.92 -0.73
N ASN A 203 -13.84 -12.04 -0.55
CA ASN A 203 -12.86 -11.90 -1.61
C ASN A 203 -13.01 -12.97 -2.70
N LEU A 204 -13.61 -14.13 -2.40
CA LEU A 204 -13.92 -15.14 -3.42
C LEU A 204 -14.85 -14.62 -4.52
N GLY A 205 -15.62 -13.55 -4.25
CA GLY A 205 -16.49 -12.91 -5.24
C GLY A 205 -15.77 -12.33 -6.46
N VAL A 206 -14.43 -12.20 -6.44
CA VAL A 206 -13.65 -11.78 -7.62
C VAL A 206 -13.31 -12.94 -8.57
N LEU A 207 -13.45 -14.20 -8.12
CA LEU A 207 -13.04 -15.39 -8.88
C LEU A 207 -13.63 -15.46 -10.30
N PRO A 208 -14.91 -15.12 -10.55
CA PRO A 208 -15.47 -15.18 -11.90
C PRO A 208 -14.75 -14.32 -12.94
N ILE A 209 -14.11 -13.22 -12.51
CA ILE A 209 -13.28 -12.37 -13.38
C ILE A 209 -12.01 -13.07 -13.83
N PHE A 210 -11.41 -13.87 -12.93
CA PHE A 210 -10.24 -14.67 -13.27
C PHE A 210 -10.65 -15.84 -14.19
N GLU A 211 -11.75 -16.52 -13.89
CA GLU A 211 -12.25 -17.65 -14.69
C GLU A 211 -12.70 -17.24 -16.10
N SER A 212 -13.18 -16.00 -16.25
CA SER A 212 -13.72 -15.48 -17.52
C SER A 212 -12.77 -14.49 -18.21
N LYS A 213 -11.48 -14.47 -17.88
CA LYS A 213 -10.51 -13.48 -18.40
C LYS A 213 -10.57 -13.37 -19.93
N ASP A 214 -10.54 -14.50 -20.64
CA ASP A 214 -10.43 -14.53 -22.10
C ASP A 214 -11.75 -14.22 -22.83
N ASN A 215 -12.85 -14.12 -22.09
CA ASN A 215 -14.19 -13.85 -22.61
C ASN A 215 -14.95 -12.85 -21.71
N ILE A 216 -14.21 -11.89 -21.14
CA ILE A 216 -14.71 -11.03 -20.06
C ILE A 216 -15.89 -10.16 -20.50
N GLU A 217 -15.91 -9.68 -21.74
CA GLU A 217 -17.01 -8.89 -22.28
C GLU A 217 -18.32 -9.68 -22.26
N LYS A 218 -18.30 -10.93 -22.77
CA LYS A 218 -19.46 -11.83 -22.77
C LYS A 218 -19.91 -12.21 -21.35
N PHE A 219 -18.99 -12.24 -20.38
CA PHE A 219 -19.34 -12.51 -18.99
C PHE A 219 -20.07 -11.32 -18.33
N LEU A 220 -19.81 -10.09 -18.79
CA LEU A 220 -20.40 -8.87 -18.23
C LEU A 220 -21.74 -8.48 -18.88
N ASP A 221 -22.04 -8.99 -20.09
CA ASP A 221 -23.32 -8.85 -20.80
C ASP A 221 -24.45 -9.70 -20.21
#